data_AF-A0A7J6PTU2-F1
#
_entry.id   AF-A0A7J6PTU2-F1
#
_cell.length_a   1.000
_cell.length_b   1.000
_cell.length_c   1.000
_cell.angle_alpha   90.00
_cell.angle_beta   90.00
_cell.angle_gamma   90.00
#
_symmetry.space_group_name_H-M   'P 1'
#
loop_
_entity.id
_entity.type
_entity.pdbx_description
1 polymer ?
#
loop_
_entity_poly.entity_id
_entity_poly.type
_entity_poly.pdbx_seq_one_letter_code
_entity_poly.pdbx_strand_id
1 'polypeptide(L)'
;MLCVASTTLEDPTKLYSSSKHSHYIPLAAPSSSVAAGAVRGEYYSSMRFRGGGAAVALVGGAAALMSSIGSTKPDPYDVVRVLIHEAPRGVQDGDRQLMDVNVTNIGRAVEAWLQLSLELQERQERAGKRVKKEAHVKQNKGMPRDVFDLDAIVSKND
;
A
#
# COMPACT_ATOMS: atom_id res chain seq x y z
N MET A 1 -2.54 14.19 4.73
CA MET A 1 -3.74 14.51 3.92
C MET A 1 -3.34 14.39 2.46
N LEU A 2 -4.06 13.60 1.66
CA LEU A 2 -3.82 13.45 0.22
C LEU A 2 -4.91 14.19 -0.56
N CYS A 3 -4.55 15.22 -1.31
CA CYS A 3 -5.47 15.96 -2.16
C CYS A 3 -5.62 15.26 -3.51
N VAL A 4 -6.86 15.09 -3.98
CA VAL A 4 -7.15 14.41 -5.25
C VAL A 4 -7.99 15.33 -6.14
N ALA A 5 -7.48 15.66 -7.33
CA ALA A 5 -8.22 16.36 -8.36
C ALA A 5 -9.15 15.43 -9.15
N SER A 6 -10.18 16.02 -9.76
CA SER A 6 -11.10 15.32 -10.65
C SER A 6 -10.67 15.52 -12.10
N THR A 7 -10.53 14.44 -12.86
CA THR A 7 -10.29 14.48 -14.32
C THR A 7 -11.46 13.90 -15.10
N THR A 8 -11.48 14.14 -16.41
CA THR A 8 -12.50 13.59 -17.29
C THR A 8 -12.29 12.09 -17.55
N LEU A 9 -13.36 11.38 -17.90
CA LEU A 9 -13.28 9.94 -18.22
C LEU A 9 -12.79 9.73 -19.66
N GLU A 10 -13.17 10.64 -20.55
CA GLU A 10 -12.82 10.64 -21.98
C GLU A 10 -11.34 10.94 -22.18
N ASP A 11 -10.82 11.90 -21.42
CA ASP A 11 -9.41 12.29 -21.40
C ASP A 11 -8.94 12.44 -19.95
N PRO A 12 -8.32 11.39 -19.39
CA PRO A 12 -7.94 11.37 -17.98
C PRO A 12 -6.80 12.35 -17.67
N THR A 13 -6.17 12.93 -18.69
CA THR A 13 -5.20 14.01 -18.51
C THR A 13 -5.86 15.36 -18.28
N LYS A 14 -7.13 15.57 -18.66
CA LYS A 14 -7.79 16.88 -18.50
C LYS A 14 -8.52 17.00 -17.18
N LEU A 15 -8.30 18.11 -16.46
CA LEU A 15 -9.08 18.45 -15.29
C LEU A 15 -10.55 18.65 -15.63
N TYR A 16 -11.41 18.08 -14.81
CA TYR A 16 -12.85 18.28 -14.89
C TYR A 16 -13.29 19.63 -14.30
N SER A 17 -12.53 20.16 -13.32
CA SER A 17 -12.71 21.52 -12.81
C SER A 17 -11.36 22.18 -12.55
N SER A 18 -11.17 23.42 -13.02
CA SER A 18 -9.88 24.12 -12.85
C SER A 18 -9.50 24.25 -11.39
N SER A 19 -8.23 24.04 -11.07
CA SER A 19 -7.75 24.20 -9.69
C SER A 19 -6.86 25.42 -9.60
N LYS A 20 -7.26 26.43 -8.82
CA LYS A 20 -6.41 27.60 -8.51
C LYS A 20 -5.21 27.25 -7.63
N HIS A 21 -5.13 26.00 -7.14
CA HIS A 21 -4.19 25.53 -6.12
C HIS A 21 -3.47 24.24 -6.54
N SER A 22 -3.09 24.13 -7.82
CA SER A 22 -2.44 22.93 -8.38
C SER A 22 -1.21 22.46 -7.60
N HIS A 23 -0.46 23.37 -6.96
CA HIS A 23 0.72 23.03 -6.14
C HIS A 23 0.45 22.13 -4.93
N TYR A 24 -0.80 22.02 -4.48
CA TYR A 24 -1.17 21.18 -3.33
C TYR A 24 -1.81 19.84 -3.73
N ILE A 25 -1.90 19.54 -5.03
CA ILE A 25 -2.65 18.40 -5.55
C ILE A 25 -1.67 17.43 -6.24
N PRO A 26 -1.15 16.42 -5.53
CA PRO A 26 -0.19 15.49 -6.13
C PRO A 26 -0.83 14.44 -7.04
N LEU A 27 -2.15 14.27 -6.96
CA LEU A 27 -2.87 13.17 -7.62
C LEU A 27 -4.20 13.64 -8.20
N ALA A 28 -4.64 13.03 -9.30
CA ALA A 28 -5.93 13.23 -9.92
C ALA A 28 -6.57 11.87 -10.27
N ALA A 29 -7.89 11.79 -10.30
CA ALA A 29 -8.61 10.57 -10.67
C ALA A 29 -9.78 10.85 -11.63
N PRO A 30 -9.98 9.98 -12.66
CA PRO A 30 -11.09 10.10 -13.59
C PRO A 30 -12.42 9.97 -12.87
N SER A 31 -13.20 11.05 -12.84
CA SER A 31 -14.38 11.13 -11.98
C SER A 31 -15.48 12.05 -12.54
N SER A 32 -15.47 12.30 -13.84
CA SER A 32 -16.54 13.07 -14.52
C SER A 32 -17.87 12.33 -14.66
N SER A 33 -17.89 11.00 -14.52
CA SER A 33 -19.10 10.17 -14.60
C SER A 33 -18.92 8.82 -13.90
N VAL A 34 -18.98 8.80 -12.57
CA VAL A 34 -18.86 7.58 -11.76
C VAL A 34 -20.26 7.05 -11.42
N ALA A 35 -20.60 5.86 -11.90
CA ALA A 35 -21.85 5.21 -11.50
C ALA A 35 -21.69 4.63 -10.08
N ALA A 36 -22.60 5.00 -9.18
CA ALA A 36 -22.68 4.40 -7.85
C ALA A 36 -24.14 4.20 -7.43
N GLY A 37 -24.36 3.31 -6.47
CA GLY A 37 -25.67 3.12 -5.87
C GLY A 37 -26.10 4.37 -5.11
N ALA A 38 -27.34 4.80 -5.34
CA ALA A 38 -28.00 5.88 -4.62
C ALA A 38 -29.28 5.34 -4.01
N VAL A 39 -29.50 5.67 -2.73
CA VAL A 39 -30.73 5.36 -2.02
C VAL A 39 -31.63 6.58 -2.07
N ARG A 40 -32.85 6.41 -2.58
CA ARG A 40 -33.91 7.43 -2.53
C ARG A 40 -35.12 6.83 -1.83
N GLY A 41 -35.22 7.06 -0.52
CA GLY A 41 -36.23 6.40 0.32
C GLY A 41 -35.96 4.89 0.37
N GLU A 42 -36.95 4.08 -0.01
CA GLU A 42 -36.83 2.61 -0.05
C GLU A 42 -36.29 2.06 -1.38
N TYR A 43 -36.04 2.92 -2.38
CA TYR A 43 -35.60 2.49 -3.70
C TYR A 43 -34.10 2.61 -3.88
N TYR A 44 -33.50 1.52 -4.37
CA TYR A 44 -32.13 1.48 -4.85
C TYR A 44 -32.10 1.83 -6.34
N SER A 45 -31.35 2.86 -6.70
CA SER A 45 -31.13 3.25 -8.09
C SER A 45 -29.65 3.50 -8.34
N SER A 46 -29.21 3.39 -9.59
CA SER A 46 -27.86 3.82 -9.97
C SER A 46 -27.89 5.30 -10.35
N MET A 47 -26.98 6.08 -9.78
CA MET A 47 -26.81 7.49 -10.10
C MET A 47 -25.36 7.75 -10.52
N ARG A 48 -25.17 8.72 -11.41
CA ARG A 48 -23.85 9.16 -11.82
C ARG A 48 -23.41 10.33 -10.95
N PHE A 49 -22.29 10.14 -10.27
CA PHE A 49 -21.61 11.15 -9.46
C PHE A 49 -20.45 11.74 -10.23
N ARG A 50 -20.11 12.98 -9.91
CA ARG A 50 -19.03 13.74 -10.56
C ARG A 50 -18.28 14.63 -9.59
N GLY A 51 -17.04 14.97 -9.94
CA GLY A 51 -16.21 15.94 -9.24
C GLY A 51 -15.30 15.33 -8.17
N GLY A 52 -14.64 16.19 -7.39
CA GLY A 52 -13.59 15.81 -6.44
C GLY A 52 -14.01 14.78 -5.40
N GLY A 53 -15.26 14.79 -4.93
CA GLY A 53 -15.77 13.79 -3.99
C GLY A 53 -15.73 12.37 -4.55
N ALA A 54 -16.10 12.20 -5.82
CA ALA A 54 -16.01 10.91 -6.50
C ALA A 54 -14.55 10.50 -6.76
N ALA A 55 -13.68 11.46 -7.10
CA ALA A 55 -12.25 11.23 -7.26
C ALA A 55 -11.61 10.68 -5.97
N VAL A 56 -11.91 11.32 -4.84
CA VAL A 56 -11.44 10.91 -3.51
C VAL A 56 -11.98 9.53 -3.14
N ALA A 57 -13.25 9.24 -3.43
CA ALA A 57 -13.83 7.93 -3.16
C ALA A 57 -13.13 6.81 -3.94
N LEU A 58 -12.78 7.03 -5.21
CA LEU A 58 -12.05 6.05 -6.01
C LEU A 58 -10.65 5.78 -5.46
N VAL A 59 -9.89 6.83 -5.13
CA VAL A 59 -8.54 6.70 -4.55
C VAL A 59 -8.61 6.08 -3.15
N GLY A 60 -9.60 6.45 -2.34
CA GLY A 60 -9.85 5.87 -1.02
C GLY A 60 -10.19 4.38 -1.10
N GLY A 61 -11.01 3.97 -2.07
CA GLY A 61 -11.28 2.56 -2.34
C GLY A 61 -10.03 1.77 -2.75
N ALA A 62 -9.19 2.34 -3.61
CA ALA A 62 -7.91 1.74 -3.98
C ALA A 62 -6.96 1.59 -2.77
N ALA A 63 -6.84 2.62 -1.95
CA ALA A 63 -6.04 2.59 -0.72
C ALA A 63 -6.57 1.55 0.27
N ALA A 64 -7.90 1.40 0.39
CA ALA A 64 -8.52 0.37 1.21
C ALA A 64 -8.21 -1.04 0.69
N LEU A 65 -8.27 -1.25 -0.63
CA LEU A 65 -7.90 -2.51 -1.26
C LEU A 65 -6.43 -2.85 -0.99
N MET A 66 -5.51 -1.90 -1.20
CA MET A 66 -4.09 -2.08 -0.86
C MET A 66 -3.91 -2.40 0.63
N SER A 67 -4.64 -1.70 1.51
CA SER A 67 -4.59 -1.96 2.95
C SER A 67 -5.14 -3.33 3.36
N SER A 68 -5.96 -3.97 2.51
CA SER A 68 -6.48 -5.31 2.71
C SER A 68 -5.54 -6.43 2.21
N ILE A 69 -4.50 -6.07 1.45
CA ILE A 69 -3.54 -7.00 0.86
C ILE A 69 -2.33 -7.14 1.79
N GLY A 70 -2.02 -8.37 2.17
CA GLY A 70 -0.86 -8.72 3.01
C GLY A 70 -1.23 -9.03 4.47
N SER A 71 -0.28 -9.62 5.20
CA SER A 71 -0.48 -10.04 6.60
C SER A 71 -0.13 -8.96 7.63
N THR A 72 0.51 -7.87 7.18
CA THR A 72 0.95 -6.77 8.04
C THR A 72 0.15 -5.53 7.73
N LYS A 73 -0.26 -4.80 8.77
CA LYS A 73 -0.98 -3.54 8.62
C LYS A 73 -0.03 -2.54 7.96
N PRO A 74 -0.32 -2.06 6.74
CA PRO A 74 0.62 -1.19 6.06
C PRO A 74 0.67 0.21 6.64
N ASP A 75 1.83 0.83 6.51
CA ASP A 75 1.96 2.26 6.77
C ASP A 75 1.15 3.03 5.71
N PRO A 76 0.19 3.89 6.11
CA PRO A 76 -0.54 4.75 5.19
C PRO A 76 0.38 5.58 4.27
N TYR A 77 1.58 5.94 4.71
CA TYR A 77 2.55 6.69 3.90
C TYR A 77 3.07 5.87 2.72
N ASP A 78 3.27 4.56 2.90
CA ASP A 78 3.73 3.68 1.83
C ASP A 78 2.63 3.49 0.77
N VAL A 79 1.38 3.32 1.21
CA VAL A 79 0.22 3.24 0.30
C VAL A 79 0.10 4.51 -0.55
N VAL A 80 0.20 5.68 0.08
CA VAL A 80 0.17 6.96 -0.63
C VAL A 80 1.35 7.11 -1.59
N ARG A 81 2.55 6.69 -1.18
CA ARG A 81 3.75 6.75 -2.01
C ARG A 81 3.58 5.91 -3.28
N VAL A 82 3.08 4.68 -3.15
CA VAL A 82 2.84 3.80 -4.32
C VAL A 82 1.76 4.39 -5.24
N LEU A 83 0.66 4.92 -4.69
CA LEU A 83 -0.39 5.57 -5.47
C LEU A 83 0.14 6.74 -6.31
N ILE A 84 1.05 7.56 -5.76
CA ILE A 84 1.63 8.72 -6.46
C ILE A 84 2.71 8.28 -7.45
N HIS A 85 3.54 7.29 -7.08
CA HIS A 85 4.67 6.84 -7.90
C HIS A 85 4.22 6.13 -9.19
N GLU A 86 3.18 5.30 -9.09
CA GLU A 86 2.63 4.55 -10.23
C GLU A 86 1.70 5.38 -11.12
N ALA A 87 1.40 6.62 -10.71
CA ALA A 87 0.56 7.53 -11.45
C ALA A 87 1.37 8.24 -12.55
N PRO A 88 1.00 8.11 -13.84
CA PRO A 88 1.62 8.88 -14.91
C PRO A 88 1.45 10.38 -14.70
N ARG A 89 2.50 11.14 -15.07
CA ARG A 89 2.54 12.60 -14.95
C ARG A 89 1.77 13.28 -16.08
N GLY A 90 1.35 14.52 -15.84
CA GLY A 90 1.00 15.46 -16.89
C GLY A 90 -0.50 15.65 -17.06
N VAL A 91 -1.14 16.17 -16.01
CA VAL A 91 -2.52 16.68 -16.10
C VAL A 91 -2.54 18.04 -16.82
N GLN A 92 -3.60 18.32 -17.56
CA GLN A 92 -3.87 19.59 -18.24
C GLN A 92 -5.02 20.33 -17.55
N ASP A 93 -4.85 21.63 -17.36
CA ASP A 93 -5.86 22.58 -16.90
C ASP A 93 -6.01 23.69 -17.94
N GLY A 94 -6.96 23.54 -18.88
CA GLY A 94 -7.02 24.36 -20.09
C GLY A 94 -5.73 24.22 -20.91
N ASP A 95 -5.08 25.35 -21.22
CA ASP A 95 -3.81 25.39 -21.96
C ASP A 95 -2.57 25.14 -21.07
N ARG A 96 -2.74 24.93 -19.76
CA ARG A 96 -1.64 24.76 -18.81
C ARG A 96 -1.38 23.28 -18.52
N GLN A 97 -0.13 22.85 -18.60
CA GLN A 97 0.28 21.53 -18.14
C GLN A 97 0.71 21.60 -16.66
N LEU A 98 0.06 20.81 -15.82
CA LEU A 98 0.35 20.64 -14.40
C LEU A 98 1.31 19.46 -14.22
N MET A 99 2.62 19.77 -14.17
CA MET A 99 3.69 18.78 -14.10
C MET A 99 3.75 18.01 -12.76
N ASP A 100 3.20 18.60 -11.70
CA ASP A 100 3.23 18.04 -10.33
C ASP A 100 1.98 17.20 -10.00
N VAL A 101 1.01 17.14 -10.92
CA VAL A 101 -0.24 16.40 -10.72
C VAL A 101 -0.19 15.14 -11.56
N ASN A 102 -0.31 13.99 -10.91
CA ASN A 102 -0.29 12.69 -11.57
C ASN A 102 -1.70 12.11 -11.70
N VAL A 103 -2.00 11.43 -12.80
CA VAL A 103 -3.28 10.73 -12.97
C VAL A 103 -3.17 9.34 -12.38
N THR A 104 -3.99 9.01 -11.40
CA THR A 104 -3.94 7.71 -10.71
C THR A 104 -4.16 6.56 -11.69
N ASN A 105 -3.31 5.54 -11.60
CA ASN A 105 -3.53 4.24 -12.24
C ASN A 105 -3.71 3.19 -11.15
N ILE A 106 -4.98 2.92 -10.79
CA ILE A 106 -5.32 2.02 -9.69
C ILE A 106 -4.77 0.60 -9.93
N GLY A 107 -4.87 0.10 -11.16
CA GLY A 107 -4.38 -1.24 -11.49
C GLY A 107 -2.88 -1.38 -11.25
N ARG A 108 -2.08 -0.44 -11.76
CA ARG A 108 -0.61 -0.44 -11.54
C ARG A 108 -0.25 -0.25 -10.08
N ALA A 109 -0.92 0.65 -9.37
CA ALA A 109 -0.66 0.88 -7.96
C ALA A 109 -0.94 -0.37 -7.09
N VAL A 110 -2.03 -1.07 -7.36
CA VAL A 110 -2.40 -2.31 -6.65
C VAL A 110 -1.42 -3.44 -6.99
N GLU A 111 -1.00 -3.57 -8.25
CA GLU A 111 -0.01 -4.56 -8.68
C GLU A 111 1.35 -4.32 -8.02
N ALA A 112 1.84 -3.08 -8.04
CA ALA A 112 3.09 -2.71 -7.38
C ALA A 112 3.01 -2.95 -5.85
N TRP A 113 1.86 -2.65 -5.25
CA TRP A 113 1.62 -2.91 -3.83
C TRP A 113 1.66 -4.39 -3.47
N LEU A 114 1.06 -5.24 -4.31
CA LEU A 114 1.08 -6.69 -4.12
C LEU A 114 2.52 -7.22 -4.15
N GLN A 115 3.33 -6.77 -5.11
CA GLN A 115 4.74 -7.15 -5.22
C GLN A 115 5.53 -6.71 -3.98
N LEU A 116 5.37 -5.46 -3.54
CA LEU A 116 6.02 -4.94 -2.34
C LEU A 116 5.62 -5.73 -1.08
N SER A 117 4.33 -6.07 -0.96
CA SER A 117 3.81 -6.83 0.18
C SER A 117 4.43 -8.22 0.27
N LEU A 118 4.60 -8.90 -0.87
CA LEU A 118 5.27 -10.20 -0.95
C LEU A 118 6.75 -10.10 -0.53
N GLU A 119 7.46 -9.08 -1.01
CA GLU A 119 8.86 -8.86 -0.61
C GLU A 119 9.02 -8.59 0.88
N LEU A 120 8.12 -7.79 1.47
CA LEU A 120 8.14 -7.47 2.90
C LEU A 120 7.89 -8.73 3.74
N GLN A 121 6.95 -9.57 3.32
CA GLN A 121 6.67 -10.84 3.98
C GLN A 121 7.91 -11.76 3.96
N GLU A 122 8.55 -11.93 2.80
CA GLU A 122 9.78 -12.73 2.71
C GLU A 122 10.91 -12.20 3.59
N ARG A 123 11.09 -10.87 3.65
CA ARG A 123 12.12 -10.25 4.50
C ARG A 123 11.84 -10.51 5.98
N GLN A 124 10.58 -10.43 6.42
CA GLN A 124 10.20 -10.74 7.79
C GLN A 124 10.40 -12.23 8.11
N GLU A 125 10.05 -13.14 7.22
CA GLU A 125 10.31 -14.57 7.41
C GLU A 125 11.81 -14.89 7.52
N ARG A 126 12.64 -14.26 6.68
CA ARG A 126 14.10 -14.40 6.75
C ARG A 126 14.65 -13.82 8.06
N ALA A 127 14.17 -12.66 8.48
CA ALA A 127 14.56 -12.04 9.75
C ALA A 127 14.15 -12.89 10.96
N GLY A 128 12.91 -13.39 10.99
CA GLY A 128 12.41 -14.28 12.04
C GLY A 128 13.18 -15.60 12.13
N LYS A 129 13.57 -16.19 10.99
CA LYS A 129 14.44 -17.37 10.96
C LYS A 129 15.84 -17.08 11.50
N ARG A 130 16.41 -15.90 11.26
CA ARG A 130 17.72 -15.48 11.81
C ARG A 130 17.67 -15.29 13.32
N VAL A 131 16.64 -14.59 13.83
CA VAL A 131 16.46 -14.40 15.28
C VAL A 131 16.29 -15.72 16.01
N LYS A 132 15.51 -16.66 15.46
CA LYS A 132 15.37 -18.01 16.03
C LYS A 132 16.68 -18.78 16.06
N LYS A 133 17.49 -18.70 14.99
CA LYS A 133 18.82 -19.33 14.95
C LYS A 133 19.77 -18.73 16.00
N GLU A 134 19.80 -17.40 16.13
CA GLU A 134 20.65 -16.72 17.11
C GLU A 134 20.21 -17.01 18.56
N ALA A 135 18.90 -17.07 18.82
CA ALA A 135 18.36 -17.48 20.11
C ALA A 135 18.76 -18.93 20.46
N HIS A 136 18.71 -19.84 19.49
CA HIS A 136 19.11 -21.24 19.69
C HIS A 136 20.62 -21.40 19.91
N VAL A 137 21.44 -20.61 19.21
CA VAL A 137 22.90 -20.57 19.42
C VAL A 137 23.27 -19.99 20.79
N LYS A 138 22.53 -18.99 21.30
CA LYS A 138 22.74 -18.45 22.65
C LYS A 138 22.32 -19.44 23.75
N GLN A 139 21.23 -20.19 23.58
CA GLN A 139 20.85 -21.27 24.52
C GLN A 139 21.93 -22.36 24.61
N ASN A 140 22.52 -22.77 23.48
CA ASN A 140 23.56 -23.80 23.47
C ASN A 140 24.96 -23.33 23.94
N LYS A 141 25.16 -22.02 24.16
CA LYS A 141 26.39 -21.48 24.77
C LYS A 141 26.29 -21.30 26.29
N GLY A 142 25.12 -21.55 26.88
CA GLY A 142 24.88 -21.48 28.33
C GLY A 142 24.99 -22.81 29.07
N MET A 143 25.22 -23.93 28.37
CA MET A 143 25.53 -25.20 29.03
C MET A 143 27.05 -25.35 29.15
N PRO A 144 27.62 -25.42 30.37
CA PRO A 144 28.98 -25.92 30.52
C PRO A 144 29.05 -27.32 29.91
N ARG A 145 30.02 -27.55 29.03
CA ARG A 145 30.35 -28.87 28.46
C ARG A 145 31.14 -29.72 29.45
N ASP A 146 30.80 -29.61 30.73
CA ASP A 146 31.34 -30.46 31.77
C ASP A 146 30.17 -31.27 32.32
N VAL A 147 30.43 -32.52 32.70
CA VAL A 147 29.47 -33.54 33.10
C VAL A 147 28.85 -34.28 31.91
N PHE A 148 29.57 -35.27 31.39
CA PHE A 148 29.20 -36.70 31.44
C PHE A 148 30.28 -37.52 30.72
N ASP A 149 31.48 -37.60 31.31
CA ASP A 149 32.33 -38.79 31.14
C ASP A 149 32.04 -39.70 32.34
N LEU A 150 30.93 -40.45 32.24
CA LEU A 150 30.53 -41.40 33.28
C LEU A 150 31.25 -42.76 33.16
N ASP A 151 32.08 -42.94 32.13
CA ASP A 151 32.80 -44.19 31.88
C ASP A 151 34.18 -44.27 32.58
N ALA A 152 34.61 -43.20 33.25
CA ALA A 152 35.94 -43.14 33.90
C ALA A 152 35.93 -43.47 35.41
N ILE A 153 34.78 -43.68 36.05
CA ILE A 153 34.69 -43.80 37.52
C ILE A 153 34.40 -45.24 38.02
N VAL A 154 34.11 -46.21 37.15
CA VAL A 154 33.78 -47.61 37.57
C VAL A 154 34.96 -48.59 37.44
N SER A 155 36.22 -48.13 37.46
CA SER A 155 37.40 -49.02 37.34
C SER A 155 38.39 -48.95 38.52
N LYS A 156 37.98 -48.46 39.71
CA LYS A 156 38.77 -48.62 40.94
C LYS A 156 37.85 -48.70 42.14
N ASN A 157 37.45 -49.92 42.48
CA ASN A 157 37.20 -50.38 43.84
C ASN A 157 37.26 -51.91 43.77
N ASP A 158 38.50 -52.40 43.77
CA ASP A 158 38.85 -53.67 44.40
C ASP A 158 38.76 -53.50 45.93
#